data_AF-A0AAD3D7H2-F1
#
_entry.id   AF-A0AAD3D7H2-F1
#
_cell.length_a   1.000
_cell.length_b   1.000
_cell.length_c   1.000
_cell.angle_alpha   90.00
_cell.angle_beta   90.00
_cell.angle_gamma   90.00
#
_symmetry.space_group_name_H-M   'P 1'
#
loop_
_entity.id
_entity.type
_entity.pdbx_description
1 polymer ?
#
loop_
_entity_poly.entity_id
_entity_poly.type
_entity_poly.pdbx_seq_one_letter_code
_entity_poly.pdbx_strand_id
1 'polypeptide(L)'
;MSNKEYCHWMPCTIEHDGIAPISMYFQPETLEEEPSSASSNEKELEKSDNSEQAHAASFRGRALMARREYKLPENINGTVFIPMQSNDTKLEKCETFNSILEWEHEHETKALTQSFPFNDVYSDSSVSKGLAMMDLLKSVHDPIPTED
;
A
#
# COMPACT_ATOMS: atom_id res chain seq x y z
N MET A 1 18.04 11.30 -3.21
CA MET A 1 16.94 10.66 -2.45
C MET A 1 15.78 10.53 -3.42
N SER A 2 15.39 9.31 -3.76
CA SER A 2 14.24 9.06 -4.64
C SER A 2 12.99 9.50 -3.87
N ASN A 3 12.24 10.49 -4.36
CA ASN A 3 10.90 10.75 -3.84
C ASN A 3 10.08 9.49 -4.13
N LYS A 4 9.75 8.71 -3.11
CA LYS A 4 8.82 7.59 -3.26
C LYS A 4 7.44 8.20 -3.55
N GLU A 5 6.84 7.82 -4.68
CA GLU A 5 5.51 8.28 -5.08
C GLU A 5 4.48 7.32 -4.47
N TYR A 6 3.92 7.74 -3.34
CA TYR A 6 2.93 6.96 -2.60
C TYR A 6 1.51 7.31 -3.01
N CYS A 7 0.68 6.29 -3.26
CA CYS A 7 -0.76 6.42 -3.21
C CYS A 7 -1.24 6.12 -1.78
N HIS A 8 -1.92 7.07 -1.14
CA HIS A 8 -2.46 6.88 0.21
C HIS A 8 -3.88 6.33 0.15
N TRP A 9 -4.07 5.10 0.62
CA TRP A 9 -5.38 4.46 0.71
C TRP A 9 -5.97 4.67 2.10
N MET A 10 -6.97 5.55 2.20
CA MET A 10 -7.53 6.00 3.48
C MET A 10 -8.61 5.04 4.01
N PRO A 11 -8.76 4.85 5.34
CA PRO A 11 -9.78 3.96 5.92
C PRO A 11 -11.17 4.63 5.99
N CYS A 12 -11.38 5.73 5.26
CA CYS A 12 -12.60 6.52 5.34
C CYS A 12 -12.96 7.10 3.97
N THR A 13 -14.25 7.38 3.79
CA THR A 13 -14.77 8.03 2.58
C THR A 13 -14.66 9.54 2.70
N ILE A 14 -14.18 10.18 1.64
CA ILE A 14 -14.14 11.65 1.50
C ILE A 14 -15.19 12.02 0.46
N GLU A 15 -16.19 12.82 0.85
CA GLU A 15 -17.31 13.18 -0.05
C GLU A 15 -16.91 14.16 -1.17
N HIS A 16 -15.87 14.96 -0.94
CA HIS A 16 -15.38 15.91 -1.91
C HIS A 16 -14.33 15.27 -2.80
N ASP A 17 -14.61 15.24 -4.11
CA ASP A 17 -13.67 14.82 -5.14
C ASP A 17 -13.06 16.06 -5.80
N GLY A 18 -11.76 16.26 -5.61
CA GLY A 18 -11.07 17.48 -6.02
C GLY A 18 -9.64 17.59 -5.51
N ILE A 19 -8.96 18.66 -5.92
CA ILE A 19 -7.58 18.93 -5.51
C ILE A 19 -7.54 19.25 -4.02
N ALA A 20 -6.71 18.53 -3.28
CA ALA A 20 -6.43 18.77 -1.87
C ALA A 20 -4.97 19.17 -1.66
N PRO A 21 -4.68 20.16 -0.77
CA PRO A 21 -3.32 20.53 -0.41
C PRO A 21 -2.70 19.51 0.56
N ILE A 22 -2.52 18.25 0.12
CA ILE A 22 -2.12 17.10 0.96
C ILE A 22 -0.83 17.40 1.73
N SER A 23 0.21 17.92 1.06
CA SER A 23 1.51 18.20 1.68
C SER A 23 1.48 19.23 2.82
N MET A 24 0.43 20.05 2.90
CA MET A 24 0.27 21.05 3.96
C MET A 24 -0.39 20.49 5.21
N TYR A 25 -1.24 19.46 5.09
CA TYR A 25 -2.11 19.00 6.18
C TYR A 25 -1.92 17.53 6.54
N PHE A 26 -1.36 16.72 5.64
CA PHE A 26 -1.15 15.31 5.84
C PHE A 26 0.34 15.02 5.66
N GLN A 27 1.05 14.90 6.77
CA GLN A 27 2.49 14.67 6.82
C GLN A 27 2.75 13.36 7.57
N PRO A 28 2.75 12.22 6.87
CA PRO A 28 3.13 10.94 7.44
C PRO A 28 4.51 11.00 8.07
N GLU A 29 4.61 10.56 9.31
CA GLU A 29 5.88 10.35 10.00
C GLU A 29 6.26 8.88 9.89
N THR A 30 7.48 8.63 9.43
CA THR A 30 8.07 7.30 9.42
C THR A 30 8.45 6.91 10.84
N LEU A 31 7.98 5.77 11.31
CA LEU A 31 8.39 5.21 12.59
C LEU A 31 9.64 4.36 12.35
N GLU A 32 10.74 4.74 13.00
CA GLU A 32 11.94 3.90 13.04
C GLU A 32 11.69 2.76 14.05
N GLU A 33 11.93 1.51 13.63
CA GLU A 33 12.02 0.43 14.60
C GLU A 33 13.29 0.63 15.42
N GLU A 34 13.12 0.89 16.72
CA GLU A 34 14.24 0.86 17.67
C GLU A 34 14.96 -0.50 17.51
N PRO A 35 16.28 -0.53 17.26
CA PRO A 35 17.00 -1.79 17.15
C PRO A 35 16.86 -2.50 18.49
N SER A 36 16.13 -3.60 18.51
CA SER A 36 15.92 -4.41 19.72
C SER A 36 17.29 -4.81 20.28
N SER A 37 17.75 -4.08 21.30
CA SER A 37 18.96 -4.43 22.02
C SER A 37 18.71 -5.74 22.77
N ALA A 38 19.46 -6.79 22.38
CA ALA A 38 19.57 -8.13 22.97
C ALA A 38 18.63 -9.23 22.41
N SER A 39 19.12 -10.07 21.50
CA SER A 39 19.80 -11.31 21.91
C SER A 39 20.45 -12.00 20.70
N SER A 40 21.71 -12.38 20.90
CA SER A 40 22.48 -13.27 20.04
C SER A 40 21.76 -14.60 19.85
N ASN A 41 21.42 -14.96 18.62
CA ASN A 41 21.56 -16.32 18.09
C ASN A 41 21.50 -16.31 16.57
N GLU A 42 22.53 -16.90 15.99
CA GLU A 42 22.76 -17.06 14.56
C GLU A 42 21.62 -17.90 13.93
N LYS A 43 20.86 -17.28 13.06
CA LYS A 43 20.16 -17.95 11.97
C LYS A 43 20.10 -16.97 10.80
N GLU A 44 20.95 -17.21 9.82
CA GLU A 44 20.83 -16.65 8.47
C GLU A 44 19.46 -17.06 7.95
N LEU A 45 18.50 -16.15 8.05
CA LEU A 45 17.23 -16.20 7.34
C LEU A 45 17.28 -15.12 6.27
N GLU A 46 16.96 -15.52 5.05
CA GLU A 46 16.95 -14.71 3.86
C GLU A 46 16.27 -13.36 4.12
N LYS A 47 16.97 -12.27 3.78
CA LYS A 47 16.41 -10.91 3.77
C LYS A 47 15.21 -10.91 2.81
N SER A 48 14.01 -11.04 3.35
CA SER A 48 12.81 -10.58 2.66
C SER A 48 12.95 -9.06 2.50
N ASP A 49 12.92 -8.56 1.26
CA ASP A 49 13.02 -7.14 0.88
C ASP A 49 11.81 -6.28 1.33
N ASN A 50 11.10 -6.75 2.36
CA ASN A 50 9.96 -6.10 2.97
C ASN A 50 10.44 -5.40 4.23
N SER A 51 11.12 -4.26 4.08
CA SER A 51 11.27 -3.34 5.21
C SER A 51 9.87 -2.92 5.64
N GLU A 52 9.37 -3.47 6.74
CA GLU A 52 8.09 -3.12 7.37
C GLU A 52 8.20 -1.73 7.98
N GLN A 53 8.36 -0.73 7.13
CA GLN A 53 8.43 0.66 7.53
C GLN A 53 7.01 1.12 7.85
N ALA A 54 6.70 1.23 9.14
CA ALA A 54 5.43 1.75 9.60
C ALA A 54 5.40 3.29 9.47
N HIS A 55 4.23 3.82 9.14
CA HIS A 55 3.98 5.25 9.09
C HIS A 55 2.83 5.62 10.01
N ALA A 56 2.96 6.74 10.72
CA ALA A 56 1.90 7.33 11.52
C ALA A 56 1.45 8.66 10.92
N ALA A 57 0.17 8.98 11.04
CA ALA A 57 -0.36 10.28 10.64
C ALA A 57 -1.63 10.61 11.45
N SER A 58 -2.12 11.83 11.30
CA SER A 58 -3.44 12.22 11.80
C SER A 58 -4.28 12.77 10.66
N PHE A 59 -5.54 12.36 10.59
CA PHE A 59 -6.50 12.88 9.63
C PHE A 59 -7.80 13.24 10.34
N ARG A 60 -8.21 14.52 10.23
CA ARG A 60 -9.39 15.07 10.92
C ARG A 60 -9.40 14.78 12.43
N GLY A 61 -8.23 14.84 13.07
CA GLY A 61 -8.06 14.61 14.51
C GLY A 61 -8.09 13.13 14.93
N ARG A 62 -8.13 12.19 13.97
CA ARG A 62 -8.04 10.74 14.25
C ARG A 62 -6.64 10.24 13.92
N ALA A 63 -6.06 9.47 14.82
CA ALA A 63 -4.80 8.78 14.57
C ALA A 63 -4.97 7.70 13.50
N LEU A 64 -3.99 7.65 12.59
CA LEU A 64 -3.87 6.68 11.52
C LEU A 64 -2.51 6.00 11.60
N MET A 65 -2.49 4.72 11.25
CA MET A 65 -1.27 3.92 11.14
C MET A 65 -1.29 3.17 9.81
N ALA A 66 -0.20 3.22 9.05
CA ALA A 66 0.05 2.36 7.91
C ALA A 66 1.18 1.41 8.29
N ARG A 67 0.84 0.14 8.54
CA ARG A 67 1.83 -0.88 8.94
C ARG A 67 2.48 -1.59 7.75
N ARG A 68 1.88 -1.46 6.57
CA ARG A 68 2.30 -2.18 5.36
C ARG A 68 2.39 -1.21 4.19
N GLU A 69 3.53 -1.23 3.52
CA GLU A 69 3.72 -0.62 2.20
C GLU A 69 3.53 -1.71 1.15
N TYR A 70 2.56 -1.54 0.26
CA TYR A 70 2.35 -2.45 -0.87
C TYR A 70 3.05 -1.90 -2.10
N LYS A 71 4.20 -2.46 -2.44
CA LYS A 71 4.91 -2.14 -3.69
C LYS A 71 4.17 -2.78 -4.87
N LEU A 72 4.00 -2.01 -5.94
CA LEU A 72 3.54 -2.57 -7.21
C LEU A 72 4.65 -3.46 -7.81
N PRO A 73 4.30 -4.54 -8.53
CA PRO A 73 5.27 -5.36 -9.25
C PRO A 73 6.11 -4.52 -10.24
N GLU A 74 7.36 -4.90 -10.47
CA GLU A 74 8.32 -4.12 -11.27
C GLU A 74 7.85 -3.78 -12.70
N ASN A 75 6.99 -4.63 -13.27
CA ASN A 75 6.42 -4.48 -14.60
C ASN A 75 5.07 -3.74 -14.62
N ILE A 76 4.63 -3.18 -13.48
CA ILE A 76 3.36 -2.50 -13.31
C ILE A 76 3.62 -1.08 -12.82
N ASN A 77 2.97 -0.11 -13.46
CA ASN A 77 3.06 1.30 -13.08
C ASN A 77 1.69 1.83 -12.70
N GLY A 78 1.52 2.25 -11.45
CA GLY A 78 0.32 2.94 -11.00
C GLY A 78 0.18 4.26 -11.73
N THR A 79 -0.98 4.52 -12.31
CA THR A 79 -1.22 5.74 -13.10
C THR A 79 -2.57 6.34 -12.72
N VAL A 80 -2.58 7.64 -12.43
CA VAL A 80 -3.80 8.40 -12.17
C VAL A 80 -4.25 9.08 -13.47
N PHE A 81 -5.50 8.83 -13.86
CA PHE A 81 -6.12 9.44 -15.03
C PHE A 81 -7.19 10.44 -14.59
N ILE A 82 -7.22 11.61 -15.25
CA ILE A 82 -8.25 12.63 -15.04
C ILE A 82 -8.96 12.96 -16.36
N PRO A 83 -10.24 13.36 -16.35
CA PRO A 83 -10.92 13.83 -17.55
C PRO A 83 -10.26 15.11 -18.09
N MET A 84 -10.04 15.17 -19.40
CA MET A 84 -9.54 16.37 -20.04
C MET A 84 -10.62 17.46 -19.99
N GLN A 85 -10.31 18.66 -19.49
CA GLN A 85 -11.29 19.75 -19.24
C GLN A 85 -12.17 20.15 -20.45
N SER A 86 -11.75 19.80 -21.67
CA SER A 86 -12.46 20.12 -22.92
C SER A 86 -13.24 18.94 -23.51
N ASN A 87 -13.06 17.72 -22.98
CA ASN A 87 -13.73 16.52 -23.46
C ASN A 87 -13.76 15.43 -22.39
N ASP A 88 -14.93 15.22 -21.78
CA ASP A 88 -15.16 14.22 -20.73
C ASP A 88 -14.94 12.78 -21.18
N THR A 89 -14.89 12.50 -22.49
CA THR A 89 -14.60 11.15 -23.01
C THR A 89 -13.11 10.87 -23.16
N LYS A 90 -12.24 11.87 -22.96
CA LYS A 90 -10.80 11.73 -23.11
C LYS A 90 -10.14 11.86 -21.75
N LEU A 91 -9.38 10.83 -21.38
CA LEU A 91 -8.58 10.82 -20.17
C LEU A 91 -7.17 11.32 -20.47
N GLU A 92 -6.61 12.11 -19.55
CA GLU A 92 -5.21 12.48 -19.53
C GLU A 92 -4.50 11.87 -18.32
N LYS A 93 -3.24 11.49 -18.52
CA LYS A 93 -2.38 10.99 -17.45
C LYS A 93 -1.94 12.16 -16.59
N CYS A 94 -2.23 12.10 -15.29
CA CYS A 94 -1.88 13.14 -14.33
C CYS A 94 -0.57 12.77 -13.60
N GLU A 95 -0.58 11.64 -12.89
CA GLU A 95 0.51 11.24 -11.99
C GLU A 95 0.76 9.73 -12.06
N THR A 96 1.90 9.30 -11.51
CA THR A 96 2.26 7.90 -11.32
C THR A 96 2.54 7.59 -9.86
N PHE A 97 2.48 6.32 -9.51
CA PHE A 97 2.90 5.80 -8.21
C PHE A 97 3.37 4.36 -8.36
N ASN A 98 4.27 3.95 -7.48
CA ASN A 98 4.82 2.59 -7.45
C ASN A 98 4.60 1.88 -6.11
N SER A 99 4.07 2.58 -5.11
CA SER A 99 3.74 2.03 -3.80
C SER A 99 2.40 2.55 -3.31
N ILE A 100 1.66 1.71 -2.58
CA ILE A 100 0.41 2.05 -1.90
C ILE A 100 0.65 1.95 -0.38
N LEU A 101 0.29 3.01 0.34
CA LEU A 101 0.24 3.01 1.80
C LEU A 101 -1.21 2.86 2.24
N GLU A 102 -1.55 1.71 2.80
CA GLU A 102 -2.88 1.45 3.36
C GLU A 102 -2.94 1.91 4.81
N TRP A 103 -3.80 2.88 5.06
CA TRP A 103 -3.99 3.48 6.38
C TRP A 103 -5.13 2.80 7.12
N GLU A 104 -4.91 2.53 8.40
CA GLU A 104 -5.90 1.98 9.33
C GLU A 104 -6.12 2.96 10.49
N HIS A 105 -7.29 2.92 11.10
CA HIS A 105 -7.50 3.62 12.37
C HIS A 105 -6.79 2.85 13.50
N GLU A 106 -6.00 3.55 14.33
CA GLU A 106 -5.22 2.95 15.43
C GLU A 106 -6.08 2.08 16.39
N HIS A 107 -7.36 2.42 16.53
CA HIS A 107 -8.29 1.75 17.43
C HIS A 107 -9.06 0.57 16.82
N GLU A 108 -8.66 0.00 15.69
CA GLU A 108 -9.39 -1.16 15.14
C GLU A 108 -9.18 -2.40 16.04
N THR A 109 -10.10 -2.57 16.99
CA THR A 109 -10.16 -3.61 18.04
C THR A 109 -10.28 -5.05 17.53
N LYS A 110 -10.37 -5.25 16.20
CA LYS A 110 -10.37 -6.59 15.60
C LYS A 110 -9.05 -7.34 15.87
N ALA A 111 -7.94 -6.61 16.02
CA ALA A 111 -6.66 -7.18 16.45
C ALA A 111 -6.65 -7.65 17.92
N LEU A 112 -7.50 -7.07 18.79
CA LEU A 112 -7.56 -7.42 20.21
C LEU A 112 -8.44 -8.63 20.52
N THR A 113 -9.27 -9.08 19.57
CA THR A 113 -10.24 -10.17 19.78
C THR A 113 -9.94 -11.44 18.97
N GLN A 114 -8.99 -11.41 18.03
CA GLN A 114 -8.62 -12.57 17.23
C GLN A 114 -7.31 -13.19 17.72
N SER A 115 -7.38 -13.91 18.84
CA SER A 115 -6.40 -14.95 19.17
C SER A 115 -6.63 -16.15 18.24
N PHE A 116 -6.17 -16.07 16.99
CA PHE A 116 -6.10 -17.24 16.11
C PHE A 116 -4.68 -17.36 15.53
N PRO A 117 -4.15 -18.59 15.43
CA PRO A 117 -2.77 -18.81 15.04
C PRO A 117 -2.60 -18.46 13.56
N PHE A 118 -1.62 -17.59 13.29
CA PHE A 118 -0.79 -17.55 12.09
C PHE A 118 -1.38 -18.25 10.84
N ASN A 119 -2.20 -17.52 10.09
CA ASN A 119 -2.34 -17.73 8.65
C ASN A 119 -2.55 -16.35 8.00
N ASP A 120 -1.49 -15.53 8.09
CA ASP A 120 -1.37 -14.18 7.50
C ASP A 120 -1.30 -14.19 5.96
N VAL A 121 -1.61 -15.31 5.31
CA VAL A 121 -1.54 -15.47 3.85
C VAL A 121 -2.63 -14.65 3.14
N TYR A 122 -3.71 -14.32 3.84
CA TYR A 122 -4.76 -13.42 3.36
C TYR A 122 -5.10 -12.39 4.43
N SER A 123 -4.30 -11.33 4.52
CA SER A 123 -4.83 -10.10 5.10
C SER A 123 -6.11 -9.73 4.34
N ASP A 124 -7.20 -9.42 5.06
CA ASP A 124 -8.48 -9.09 4.43
C ASP A 124 -8.45 -7.74 3.67
N SER A 125 -7.27 -7.10 3.61
CA SER A 125 -6.97 -5.88 2.88
C SER A 125 -7.47 -5.95 1.44
N SER A 126 -8.14 -4.88 1.02
CA SER A 126 -8.57 -4.71 -0.36
C SER A 126 -7.38 -4.56 -1.32
N VAL A 127 -6.29 -3.95 -0.84
CA VAL A 127 -5.06 -3.75 -1.63
C VAL A 127 -4.36 -5.08 -1.87
N SER A 128 -4.18 -5.89 -0.82
CA SER A 128 -3.51 -7.20 -0.93
C SER A 128 -4.25 -8.13 -1.90
N LYS A 129 -5.59 -8.19 -1.81
CA LYS A 129 -6.43 -8.97 -2.72
C LYS A 129 -6.36 -8.45 -4.16
N GLY A 130 -6.32 -7.13 -4.33
CA GLY A 130 -6.17 -6.50 -5.64
C GLY A 130 -4.86 -6.93 -6.32
N LEU A 131 -3.75 -6.88 -5.59
CA LEU A 131 -2.44 -7.30 -6.10
C LEU A 131 -2.39 -8.81 -6.39
N ALA A 132 -2.92 -9.65 -5.49
CA ALA A 132 -3.00 -11.09 -5.71
C ALA A 132 -3.83 -11.45 -6.96
N MET A 133 -4.89 -10.68 -7.25
CA MET A 133 -5.67 -10.84 -8.48
C MET A 133 -4.82 -10.55 -9.73
N MET A 134 -3.91 -9.57 -9.69
CA MET A 134 -3.04 -9.25 -10.82
C MET A 134 -2.08 -10.42 -11.13
N ASP A 135 -1.50 -11.02 -10.10
CA ASP A 135 -0.64 -12.19 -10.24
C ASP A 135 -1.41 -13.39 -10.81
N LEU A 136 -2.64 -13.60 -10.36
CA LEU A 136 -3.53 -14.63 -10.88
C LEU A 136 -3.83 -14.41 -12.37
N LEU A 137 -4.20 -13.18 -12.75
CA LEU A 137 -4.52 -12.84 -14.15
C LEU A 137 -3.33 -13.07 -15.08
N LYS A 138 -2.11 -12.76 -14.62
CA LYS A 138 -0.89 -13.06 -15.37
C LYS A 138 -0.78 -14.56 -15.65
N SER A 139 -0.92 -15.39 -14.62
CA SER A 139 -0.83 -16.84 -14.77
C SER A 139 -1.92 -17.46 -15.65
N VAL A 140 -3.13 -16.90 -15.67
CA VAL A 140 -4.25 -17.42 -16.48
C VAL A 140 -4.12 -17.06 -17.96
N HIS A 141 -3.52 -15.90 -18.26
CA HIS A 141 -3.42 -15.37 -19.62
C HIS A 141 -2.07 -15.64 -20.29
N ASP A 142 -1.13 -16.31 -19.63
CA ASP A 142 0.10 -16.76 -20.25
C ASP A 142 -0.20 -17.75 -21.41
N PRO A 143 0.34 -17.51 -22.62
CA PRO A 143 0.07 -18.37 -23.77
C PRO A 143 0.60 -19.78 -23.52
N ILE A 144 -0.17 -20.80 -23.93
CA ILE A 144 0.25 -22.20 -23.83
C ILE A 144 1.46 -22.40 -24.76
N PRO A 145 2.61 -22.89 -24.24
CA PRO A 145 3.76 -23.19 -25.08
C PRO A 145 3.37 -24.25 -26.12
N THR A 146 3.60 -23.96 -27.40
CA THR A 146 3.53 -24.96 -28.47
C THR A 146 4.94 -25.48 -28.74
N GLU A 147 5.13 -26.80 -28.73
CA GLU A 147 6.38 -27.41 -29.17
C GLU A 147 6.54 -27.17 -30.68
N ASP A 148 7.67 -26.55 -31.08
CA ASP A 148 8.11 -26.44 -32.47
C ASP A 148 8.73 -27.76 -32.97
#